data_AF-A0A1V4YWP2-F1
#
_entry.id   AF-A0A1V4YWP2-F1
#
_cell.length_a   1.000
_cell.length_b   1.000
_cell.length_c   1.000
_cell.angle_alpha   90.00
_cell.angle_beta   90.00
_cell.angle_gamma   90.00
#
_symmetry.space_group_name_H-M   'P 1'
#
loop_
_entity.id
_entity.type
_entity.pdbx_description
1 polymer ?
#
loop_
_entity_poly.entity_id
_entity_poly.type
_entity_poly.pdbx_seq_one_letter_code
_entity_poly.pdbx_strand_id
1 'polypeptide(L)' 'MSGVIIELIMSRRKEPREKKLRRVKSKRCYLCSRPIPPGEELCVGPDLWICPNCIVRMVKWGVAHV' A
#
# COMPACT_ATOMS: atom_id res chain seq x y z
N MET A 1 28.59 -50.33 10.35
CA MET A 1 28.31 -49.16 11.22
C MET A 1 28.78 -47.91 10.50
N SER A 2 27.88 -46.93 10.39
CA SER A 2 28.13 -45.50 10.14
C SER A 2 28.78 -45.09 8.81
N GLY A 3 27.94 -44.84 7.81
CA GLY A 3 28.31 -44.03 6.63
C GLY A 3 27.12 -43.32 5.98
N VAL A 4 25.98 -43.30 6.68
CA VAL A 4 24.75 -42.61 6.25
C VAL A 4 24.81 -41.21 6.88
N ILE A 5 24.26 -40.20 6.19
CA ILE A 5 24.06 -38.79 6.64
C ILE A 5 25.14 -37.79 6.17
N ILE A 6 25.41 -37.67 4.86
CA ILE A 6 25.90 -36.39 4.27
C ILE A 6 25.05 -35.95 3.06
N GLU A 7 24.14 -36.79 2.55
CA GLU A 7 23.29 -36.50 1.38
C GLU A 7 21.94 -35.80 1.71
N LEU A 8 21.77 -35.25 2.93
CA LEU A 8 20.46 -34.71 3.37
C LEU A 8 20.44 -33.18 3.58
N ILE A 9 21.43 -32.45 3.06
CA ILE A 9 21.58 -31.00 3.30
C ILE A 9 21.37 -30.14 2.04
N MET A 10 21.32 -30.71 0.83
CA MET A 10 21.29 -29.88 -0.40
C MET A 10 19.88 -29.52 -0.93
N SER A 11 18.78 -30.01 -0.33
CA SER A 11 17.41 -29.74 -0.84
C SER A 11 16.60 -28.68 -0.09
N ARG A 12 17.15 -28.03 0.94
CA ARG A 12 16.50 -26.82 1.51
C ARG A 12 16.98 -25.58 0.78
N ARG A 13 16.67 -25.49 -0.52
CA ARG A 13 16.49 -24.18 -1.17
C ARG A 13 15.31 -23.53 -0.47
N LYS A 14 15.61 -22.76 0.57
CA LYS A 14 14.78 -21.67 1.06
C LYS A 14 14.49 -20.81 -0.18
N GLU A 15 13.33 -21.02 -0.78
CA GLU A 15 12.71 -19.99 -1.60
C GLU A 15 12.81 -18.70 -0.78
N PRO A 16 13.50 -17.66 -1.26
CA PRO A 16 13.14 -16.33 -0.81
C PRO A 16 11.69 -16.22 -1.25
N ARG A 17 10.76 -16.38 -0.30
CA ARG A 17 9.42 -15.82 -0.41
C ARG A 17 9.68 -14.35 -0.66
N GLU A 18 9.80 -14.00 -1.93
CA GLU A 18 9.70 -12.66 -2.43
C GLU A 18 8.38 -12.20 -1.82
N LYS A 19 8.49 -11.43 -0.74
CA LYS A 19 7.48 -10.47 -0.37
C LYS A 19 7.36 -9.66 -1.66
N LYS A 20 6.40 -10.05 -2.52
CA LYS A 20 5.75 -9.17 -3.48
C LYS A 20 5.18 -8.06 -2.62
N LEU A 21 6.06 -7.16 -2.20
CA LEU A 21 5.75 -5.85 -1.73
C LEU A 21 5.19 -5.21 -3.00
N ARG A 22 3.91 -5.51 -3.27
CA ARG A 22 3.12 -4.82 -4.28
C ARG A 22 3.48 -3.37 -4.00
N ARG A 23 4.18 -2.72 -4.92
CA ARG A 23 4.46 -1.29 -4.84
C ARG A 23 3.08 -0.66 -4.81
N VAL A 24 2.51 -0.51 -3.62
CA VAL A 24 1.27 0.22 -3.41
C VAL A 24 1.66 1.61 -3.83
N LYS A 25 1.30 1.99 -5.07
CA LYS A 25 1.46 3.35 -5.53
C LYS A 25 0.78 4.20 -4.47
N SER A 26 1.56 4.91 -3.67
CA SER A 26 1.02 5.77 -2.63
C SER A 26 0.17 6.82 -3.33
N LYS A 27 -1.15 6.75 -3.12
CA LYS A 27 -2.07 7.73 -3.69
C LYS A 27 -1.76 9.07 -3.03
N ARG A 28 -1.82 10.14 -3.81
CA ARG A 28 -1.54 11.50 -3.31
C ARG A 28 -2.82 12.30 -3.34
N CYS A 29 -3.04 13.09 -2.31
CA CYS A 29 -4.16 13.99 -2.23
C CYS A 29 -4.04 15.06 -3.32
N TYR A 30 -5.07 15.23 -4.13
CA TYR A 30 -5.15 16.24 -5.17
C TYR A 30 -4.97 17.66 -4.60
N LEU A 31 -5.61 17.95 -3.46
CA LEU A 31 -5.62 19.29 -2.86
C LEU A 31 -4.33 19.69 -2.12
N CYS A 32 -3.69 18.76 -1.40
CA CYS A 32 -2.52 19.09 -0.58
C CYS A 32 -1.24 18.34 -0.97
N SER A 33 -1.29 17.51 -2.03
CA SER A 33 -0.19 16.68 -2.56
C SER A 33 0.46 15.71 -1.58
N ARG A 34 -0.07 15.61 -0.35
CA ARG A 34 0.40 14.68 0.68
C ARG A 34 0.04 13.24 0.32
N PRO A 35 0.90 12.27 0.63
CA PRO A 35 0.54 10.86 0.50
C PRO A 35 -0.66 10.55 1.40
N ILE A 36 -1.61 9.80 0.87
CA ILE A 36 -2.78 9.33 1.59
C ILE A 36 -2.46 7.93 2.12
N PRO A 37 -2.69 7.64 3.41
CA PRO A 37 -2.55 6.29 3.92
C PRO A 37 -3.55 5.35 3.20
N PRO A 38 -3.13 4.11 2.91
CA PRO A 38 -4.01 3.15 2.26
C PRO A 38 -5.24 2.87 3.14
N GLY A 39 -6.43 2.85 2.54
CA GLY A 39 -7.71 2.67 3.23
C GLY A 39 -8.43 3.95 3.60
N GLU A 40 -7.77 5.11 3.59
CA GLU A 40 -8.39 6.43 3.87
C GLU A 40 -8.58 7.29 2.61
N GLU A 41 -8.26 6.72 1.44
CA GLU A 41 -8.32 7.40 0.16
C GLU A 41 -9.76 7.52 -0.36
N LEU A 42 -10.25 8.76 -0.49
CA LEU A 42 -11.54 9.01 -1.11
C LEU A 42 -11.36 9.35 -2.58
N CYS A 43 -12.01 8.58 -3.45
CA CYS A 43 -12.04 8.83 -4.89
C CYS A 43 -13.15 9.84 -5.21
N VAL A 44 -12.81 10.95 -5.85
CA VAL A 44 -13.79 11.96 -6.29
C VAL A 44 -13.90 12.06 -7.81
N GLY A 45 -13.10 11.29 -8.54
CA GLY A 45 -13.06 11.27 -9.99
C GLY A 45 -11.96 10.35 -10.50
N PRO A 46 -11.83 10.17 -11.83
CA PRO A 46 -10.77 9.34 -12.41
C PRO A 46 -9.39 9.88 -12.00
N ASP A 47 -8.60 9.03 -11.35
CA ASP A 47 -7.27 9.35 -10.80
C ASP A 47 -7.22 10.50 -9.78
N LEU A 48 -8.38 10.96 -9.28
CA LEU A 48 -8.50 12.05 -8.30
C LEU A 48 -8.80 11.51 -6.91
N TRP A 49 -7.78 11.57 -6.06
CA TRP A 49 -7.83 11.10 -4.68
C TRP A 49 -7.73 12.27 -3.71
N ILE A 50 -8.53 12.28 -2.66
CA ILE A 50 -8.51 13.33 -1.63
C ILE A 50 -8.29 12.70 -0.25
N CYS A 51 -7.47 13.33 0.58
CA CYS A 51 -7.25 12.90 1.96
C CYS A 51 -8.41 13.35 2.87
N PRO A 52 -8.69 12.61 3.96
CA PRO A 52 -9.80 12.92 4.86
C PRO A 52 -9.72 14.32 5.44
N ASN A 53 -8.52 14.83 5.76
CA ASN A 53 -8.36 16.20 6.26
C ASN A 53 -8.84 17.26 5.25
N CYS A 54 -8.54 17.08 3.96
CA CYS A 54 -9.00 18.01 2.93
C CYS A 54 -10.51 17.89 2.70
N ILE A 55 -11.11 16.70 2.86
CA ILE A 55 -12.56 16.53 2.83
C ILE A 55 -13.23 17.25 3.97
N VAL A 56 -12.76 17.03 5.20
CA VAL A 56 -13.31 17.72 6.39
C VAL A 56 -13.23 19.23 6.20
N ARG A 57 -12.14 19.75 5.62
CA ARG A 57 -12.06 21.17 5.24
C ARG A 57 -13.11 21.53 4.20
N MET A 58 -13.23 20.82 3.08
CA MET A 58 -14.24 21.15 2.06
C MET A 58 -15.67 21.16 2.61
N VAL A 59 -16.02 20.19 3.44
CA VAL A 59 -17.33 20.11 4.11
C VAL A 59 -17.50 21.27 5.09
N LYS A 60 -16.50 21.53 5.95
CA LYS A 60 -16.56 22.60 6.95
C LYS A 60 -16.64 23.99 6.33
N TRP A 61 -15.98 24.20 5.19
CA TRP A 61 -15.97 25.47 4.46
C TRP A 61 -17.09 25.56 3.41
N GLY A 62 -18.05 24.63 3.40
CA GLY A 62 -19.25 24.70 2.55
C GLY A 62 -18.99 24.55 1.05
N VAL A 63 -17.81 24.07 0.64
CA VAL A 63 -17.47 23.89 -0.78
C VAL A 63 -18.11 22.62 -1.36
N ALA A 64 -18.70 21.78 -0.50
CA ALA A 64 -19.42 20.56 -0.86
C ALA A 64 -20.95 20.77 -0.99
N HIS A 65 -21.40 21.99 -1.27
CA HIS A 65 -22.78 22.23 -1.70
C HIS A 65 -22.87 21.95 -3.20
N VAL A 66 -23.23 20.71 -3.53
CA VAL A 66 -23.79 20.33 -4.83
C VAL A 66 -25.19 19.81 -4.59
#